data_AF-A0A6I5CQL2-F1
#
_entry.id   AF-A0A6I5CQL2-F1
#
_cell.length_a   1.000
_cell.length_b   1.000
_cell.length_c   1.000
_cell.angle_alpha   90.00
_cell.angle_beta   90.00
_cell.angle_gamma   90.00
#
_symmetry.space_group_name_H-M   'P 1'
#
loop_
_entity.id
_entity.type
_entity.pdbx_description
1 polymer ?
#
loop_
_entity_poly.entity_id
_entity_poly.type
_entity_poly.pdbx_seq_one_letter_code
_entity_poly.pdbx_strand_id
1 'polypeptide(L)'
;GRARTLASLGRSEEAVAAYRRALGDRPRPEDLLELGELYESLGQDGPAGAQYERVRERAGQEQAAGVDTALVLGQLEADHGDPEEAVRGLREEWRRQPGTAVADALGWALHRAGQDQEALEFATTATEEAQGGGVRDALYEFHRGAVEAELGLSGP
;
A
#
# COMPACT_ATOMS: atom_id res chain seq x y z
N GLY A 1 -1.34 5.51 14.01
CA GLY A 1 -1.12 5.38 15.47
C GLY A 1 0.12 6.15 15.90
N ARG A 2 0.49 6.13 17.19
CA ARG A 2 1.67 6.84 17.72
C ARG A 2 2.95 6.58 16.91
N ALA A 3 3.16 5.32 16.49
CA ALA A 3 4.32 4.91 15.72
C ALA A 3 4.39 5.63 14.35
N ARG A 4 3.31 5.57 13.57
CA ARG A 4 3.16 6.31 12.31
C ARG A 4 3.43 7.82 12.48
N THR A 5 2.87 8.44 13.52
CA THR A 5 3.11 9.87 13.81
C THR A 5 4.58 10.17 14.10
N LEU A 6 5.27 9.29 14.85
CA LEU A 6 6.70 9.44 15.12
C LEU A 6 7.53 9.29 13.84
N ALA A 7 7.17 8.36 12.96
CA ALA A 7 7.82 8.17 11.66
C ALA A 7 7.68 9.42 10.78
N SER A 8 6.46 9.97 10.66
CA SER A 8 6.22 11.22 9.91
C SER A 8 6.95 12.45 10.48
N LEU A 9 7.37 12.41 11.75
CA LEU A 9 8.17 13.47 12.40
C LEU A 9 9.69 13.22 12.30
N GLY A 10 10.13 12.19 11.58
CA GLY A 10 11.55 11.81 11.47
C GLY A 10 12.13 11.20 12.74
N ARG A 11 11.28 10.80 13.71
CA ARG A 11 11.69 10.20 14.99
C ARG A 11 11.72 8.68 14.86
N SER A 12 12.52 8.18 13.91
CA SER A 12 12.43 6.81 13.41
C SER A 12 12.76 5.74 14.46
N GLU A 13 13.74 5.97 15.35
CA GLU A 13 14.03 5.02 16.43
C GLU A 13 12.85 4.86 17.40
N GLU A 14 12.19 5.97 17.74
CA GLU A 14 11.02 5.96 18.60
C GLU A 14 9.81 5.34 17.90
N ALA A 15 9.68 5.54 16.59
CA ALA A 15 8.66 4.90 15.78
C ALA A 15 8.83 3.37 15.77
N VAL A 16 10.05 2.87 15.52
CA VAL A 16 10.37 1.44 15.58
C VAL A 16 10.04 0.87 16.97
N ALA A 17 10.44 1.56 18.04
CA ALA A 17 10.13 1.13 19.40
C ALA A 17 8.61 1.12 19.67
N ALA A 18 7.87 2.09 19.14
CA ALA A 18 6.42 2.16 19.27
C ALA A 18 5.72 1.05 18.49
N TYR A 19 6.11 0.75 17.25
CA TYR A 19 5.59 -0.39 16.49
C TYR A 19 5.87 -1.70 17.23
N ARG A 20 7.12 -1.96 17.64
CA ARG A 20 7.48 -3.19 18.37
C ARG A 20 6.67 -3.40 19.65
N ARG A 21 6.27 -2.33 20.33
CA ARG A 21 5.40 -2.40 21.51
C ARG A 21 3.93 -2.58 21.17
N ALA A 22 3.50 -2.06 20.02
CA ALA A 22 2.11 -2.15 19.56
C ALA A 22 1.80 -3.51 18.93
N LEU A 23 2.80 -4.17 18.34
CA LEU A 23 2.67 -5.53 17.83
C LEU A 23 2.43 -6.49 19.01
N GLY A 24 1.17 -6.87 19.21
CA GLY A 24 0.78 -7.93 20.13
C GLY A 24 0.92 -9.31 19.51
N ASP A 25 0.28 -10.31 20.14
CA ASP A 25 0.36 -11.72 19.71
C ASP A 25 -0.20 -11.97 18.30
N ARG A 26 -1.17 -11.15 17.88
CA ARG A 26 -1.78 -11.18 16.54
C ARG A 26 -1.66 -9.81 15.90
N PRO A 27 -0.49 -9.48 15.33
CA PRO A 27 -0.34 -8.22 14.63
C PRO A 27 -1.24 -8.19 13.41
N ARG A 28 -1.73 -6.99 13.07
CA ARG A 28 -2.44 -6.78 11.81
C ARG A 28 -1.43 -6.72 10.67
N PRO A 29 -1.75 -7.23 9.48
CA PRO A 29 -0.86 -7.14 8.31
C PRO A 29 -0.40 -5.71 8.01
N GLU A 30 -1.25 -4.70 8.19
CA GLU A 30 -0.91 -3.30 7.88
C GLU A 30 0.16 -2.75 8.83
N ASP A 31 0.09 -3.08 10.13
CA ASP A 31 1.09 -2.65 11.10
C ASP A 31 2.46 -3.31 10.84
N LEU A 32 2.46 -4.51 10.25
CA LEU A 32 3.68 -5.21 9.84
C LEU A 32 4.28 -4.57 8.58
N LEU A 33 3.45 -4.25 7.59
CA LEU A 33 3.88 -3.58 6.37
C LEU A 33 4.53 -2.23 6.69
N GLU A 34 3.85 -1.39 7.48
CA GLU A 34 4.39 -0.08 7.90
C GLU A 34 5.72 -0.19 8.67
N LEU A 35 5.88 -1.22 9.49
CA LEU A 35 7.14 -1.45 10.19
C LEU A 35 8.25 -1.93 9.23
N GLY A 36 7.91 -2.73 8.21
CA GLY A 36 8.82 -3.15 7.16
C GLY A 36 9.35 -1.96 6.37
N GLU A 37 8.46 -1.11 5.88
CA GLU A 37 8.80 0.13 5.14
C GLU A 37 9.63 1.09 5.99
N LEU A 38 9.32 1.19 7.29
CA LEU A 38 10.14 1.98 8.21
C LEU A 38 11.56 1.42 8.33
N TYR A 39 11.73 0.10 8.43
CA TYR A 39 13.08 -0.50 8.43
C TYR A 39 13.82 -0.26 7.12
N GLU A 40 13.15 -0.42 5.99
CA GLU A 40 13.73 -0.18 4.67
C GLU A 40 14.19 1.28 4.51
N SER A 41 13.37 2.25 4.95
CA SER A 41 13.73 3.67 4.94
C SER A 41 14.99 3.99 5.78
N LEU A 42 15.34 3.10 6.71
CA LEU A 42 16.53 3.18 7.57
C LEU A 42 17.72 2.36 7.03
N GLY A 43 17.59 1.77 5.83
CA GLY A 43 18.59 0.88 5.23
C GLY A 43 18.71 -0.47 5.94
N GLN A 44 17.65 -0.91 6.63
CA GLN A 44 17.61 -2.17 7.35
C GLN A 44 16.86 -3.26 6.57
N ASP A 45 17.39 -3.61 5.40
CA ASP A 45 16.74 -4.49 4.42
C ASP A 45 16.41 -5.88 4.98
N GLY A 46 17.28 -6.44 5.82
CA GLY A 46 17.04 -7.73 6.48
C GLY A 46 15.81 -7.71 7.40
N PRO A 47 15.76 -6.80 8.39
CA PRO A 47 14.56 -6.57 9.20
C PRO A 47 13.30 -6.20 8.40
N ALA A 48 13.42 -5.44 7.31
CA ALA A 48 12.31 -5.09 6.43
C ALA A 48 11.72 -6.33 5.75
N GLY A 49 12.54 -7.12 5.06
CA GLY A 49 12.13 -8.37 4.42
C GLY A 49 11.50 -9.36 5.41
N ALA A 50 12.02 -9.43 6.64
CA ALA A 50 11.42 -10.24 7.69
C ALA A 50 10.02 -9.76 8.11
N GLN A 51 9.69 -8.47 7.99
CA GLN A 51 8.30 -8.01 8.20
C GLN A 51 7.42 -8.32 6.99
N TYR A 52 7.91 -8.14 5.77
CA TYR A 52 7.17 -8.43 4.54
C TYR A 52 6.75 -9.91 4.46
N GLU A 53 7.62 -10.85 4.84
CA GLU A 53 7.24 -12.27 4.96
C GLU A 53 6.12 -12.49 6.00
N ARG A 54 6.19 -11.80 7.14
CA ARG A 54 5.14 -11.89 8.16
C ARG A 54 3.81 -11.29 7.69
N VAL A 55 3.82 -10.27 6.82
CA VAL A 55 2.60 -9.75 6.18
C VAL A 55 1.96 -10.86 5.35
N ARG A 56 2.72 -11.53 4.47
CA ARG A 56 2.24 -12.65 3.63
C ARG A 56 1.67 -13.79 4.46
N GLU A 57 2.40 -14.23 5.49
CA GLU A 57 1.96 -15.29 6.40
C GLU A 57 0.66 -14.92 7.12
N ARG A 58 0.59 -13.70 7.67
CA ARG A 58 -0.57 -13.25 8.45
C ARG A 58 -1.79 -13.07 7.56
N ALA A 59 -1.63 -12.44 6.41
CA ALA A 59 -2.70 -12.22 5.44
C ALA A 59 -3.23 -13.57 4.91
N GLY A 60 -2.37 -14.53 4.60
CA GLY A 60 -2.79 -15.88 4.19
C GLY A 60 -3.60 -16.61 5.27
N GLN A 61 -3.21 -16.48 6.55
CA GLN A 61 -3.99 -17.03 7.67
C GLN A 61 -5.36 -16.36 7.81
N GLU A 62 -5.42 -15.03 7.66
CA GLU A 62 -6.66 -14.25 7.74
C GLU A 62 -7.59 -14.57 6.56
N GLN A 63 -7.05 -14.70 5.35
CA GLN A 63 -7.79 -15.11 4.16
C GLN A 63 -8.37 -16.52 4.29
N ALA A 64 -7.60 -17.47 4.85
CA ALA A 64 -8.11 -18.80 5.16
C ALA A 64 -9.25 -18.80 6.19
N ALA A 65 -9.33 -17.75 7.02
CA ALA A 65 -10.42 -17.50 7.96
C ALA A 65 -11.56 -16.63 7.36
N GLY A 66 -11.50 -16.30 6.07
CA GLY A 66 -12.52 -15.53 5.36
C GLY A 66 -12.43 -14.01 5.54
N VAL A 67 -11.31 -13.50 6.06
CA VAL A 67 -11.05 -12.06 6.16
C VAL A 67 -10.45 -11.57 4.84
N ASP A 68 -10.93 -10.43 4.35
CA ASP A 68 -10.37 -9.81 3.16
C ASP A 68 -9.02 -9.14 3.47
N THR A 69 -7.99 -9.52 2.72
CA THR A 69 -6.62 -9.00 2.86
C THR A 69 -6.02 -8.60 1.52
N ALA A 70 -6.84 -8.54 0.46
CA ALA A 70 -6.35 -8.25 -0.88
C ALA A 70 -5.72 -6.85 -0.97
N LEU A 71 -6.24 -5.86 -0.24
CA LEU A 71 -5.70 -4.51 -0.23
C LEU A 71 -4.25 -4.46 0.30
N VAL A 72 -4.01 -5.01 1.50
CA VAL A 72 -2.67 -4.98 2.13
C VAL A 72 -1.66 -5.86 1.40
N LEU A 73 -2.08 -7.01 0.85
CA LEU A 73 -1.21 -7.83 0.01
C LEU A 73 -0.90 -7.12 -1.31
N GLY A 74 -1.89 -6.48 -1.94
CA GLY A 74 -1.67 -5.70 -3.15
C GLY A 74 -0.67 -4.56 -2.95
N GLN A 75 -0.78 -3.83 -1.83
CA GLN A 75 0.19 -2.77 -1.47
C GLN A 75 1.59 -3.34 -1.26
N LEU A 76 1.72 -4.45 -0.51
CA LEU A 76 3.00 -5.10 -0.30
C LEU A 76 3.65 -5.54 -1.61
N GLU A 77 2.91 -6.26 -2.45
CA GLU A 77 3.47 -6.85 -3.67
C GLU A 77 3.80 -5.78 -4.73
N ALA A 78 3.02 -4.69 -4.80
CA ALA A 78 3.30 -3.59 -5.73
C ALA A 78 4.67 -2.94 -5.47
N ASP A 79 5.02 -2.73 -4.20
CA ASP A 79 6.25 -2.03 -3.84
C ASP A 79 7.44 -2.95 -3.55
N HIS A 80 7.18 -4.10 -2.94
CA HIS A 80 8.20 -4.96 -2.29
C HIS A 80 8.19 -6.40 -2.78
N GLY A 81 7.47 -6.69 -3.87
CA GLY A 81 7.32 -8.04 -4.39
C GLY A 81 7.02 -8.07 -5.88
N ASP A 82 5.97 -8.80 -6.27
CA ASP A 82 5.57 -8.94 -7.67
C ASP A 82 4.37 -8.02 -8.01
N PRO A 83 4.58 -6.93 -8.78
CA PRO A 83 3.51 -6.01 -9.12
C PRO A 83 2.42 -6.64 -10.00
N GLU A 84 2.71 -7.68 -10.78
CA GLU A 84 1.68 -8.38 -11.58
C GLU A 84 0.73 -9.18 -10.67
N GLU A 85 1.26 -9.80 -9.61
CA GLU A 85 0.45 -10.46 -8.59
C GLU A 85 -0.41 -9.46 -7.80
N ALA A 86 0.14 -8.27 -7.50
CA ALA A 86 -0.63 -7.17 -6.92
C ALA A 86 -1.81 -6.79 -7.82
N VAL A 87 -1.57 -6.55 -9.11
CA VAL A 87 -2.60 -6.22 -10.10
C VAL A 87 -3.69 -7.31 -10.13
N ARG A 88 -3.30 -8.58 -10.17
CA ARG A 88 -4.26 -9.71 -10.21
C ARG A 88 -5.19 -9.70 -8.98
N GLY A 89 -4.62 -9.61 -7.78
CA GLY A 89 -5.38 -9.60 -6.53
C GLY A 89 -6.26 -8.36 -6.39
N LEU A 90 -5.72 -7.17 -6.68
CA LEU A 90 -6.46 -5.90 -6.57
C LEU A 90 -7.56 -5.76 -7.63
N ARG A 91 -7.41 -6.36 -8.81
CA ARG A 91 -8.52 -6.44 -9.79
C ARG A 91 -9.66 -7.32 -9.30
N GLU A 92 -9.36 -8.43 -8.63
CA GLU A 92 -10.37 -9.27 -8.01
C GLU A 92 -11.10 -8.52 -6.89
N GLU A 93 -10.35 -7.80 -6.07
CA GLU A 93 -10.89 -6.93 -5.02
C GLU A 93 -11.82 -5.87 -5.60
N TRP A 94 -11.35 -5.11 -6.59
CA TRP A 94 -12.13 -4.05 -7.23
C TRP A 94 -13.45 -4.58 -7.80
N ARG A 95 -13.45 -5.78 -8.41
CA ARG A 95 -14.69 -6.40 -8.91
C ARG A 95 -15.67 -6.77 -7.81
N ARG A 96 -15.18 -7.16 -6.63
CA ARG A 96 -16.01 -7.61 -5.50
C ARG A 96 -16.52 -6.44 -4.68
N GLN A 97 -15.63 -5.49 -4.40
CA GLN A 97 -15.88 -4.34 -3.55
C GLN A 97 -15.09 -3.13 -4.07
N PRO A 98 -15.64 -2.38 -5.05
CA PRO A 98 -15.05 -1.13 -5.49
C PRO A 98 -14.93 -0.14 -4.32
N GLY A 99 -13.79 0.53 -4.21
CA GLY A 99 -13.56 1.57 -3.20
C GLY A 99 -12.31 2.39 -3.49
N THR A 100 -12.27 3.62 -2.97
CA THR A 100 -11.20 4.59 -3.26
C THR A 100 -9.79 4.04 -2.96
N ALA A 101 -9.61 3.35 -1.82
CA ALA A 101 -8.32 2.76 -1.46
C ALA A 101 -7.92 1.59 -2.39
N VAL A 102 -8.89 0.82 -2.87
CA VAL A 102 -8.64 -0.27 -3.84
C VAL A 102 -8.31 0.31 -5.21
N ALA A 103 -8.99 1.38 -5.62
CA ALA A 103 -8.67 2.10 -6.86
C ALA A 103 -7.25 2.67 -6.81
N ASP A 104 -6.87 3.35 -5.73
CA ASP A 104 -5.50 3.86 -5.56
C ASP A 104 -4.47 2.74 -5.64
N ALA A 105 -4.63 1.70 -4.81
CA ALA A 105 -3.70 0.58 -4.78
C ALA A 105 -3.60 -0.13 -6.14
N LEU A 106 -4.73 -0.31 -6.85
CA LEU A 106 -4.73 -0.92 -8.18
C LEU A 106 -4.05 -0.02 -9.22
N GLY A 107 -4.32 1.28 -9.21
CA GLY A 107 -3.64 2.25 -10.07
C GLY A 107 -2.14 2.23 -9.84
N TRP A 108 -1.71 2.24 -8.58
CA TRP A 108 -0.29 2.14 -8.23
C TRP A 108 0.34 0.81 -8.65
N ALA A 109 -0.32 -0.32 -8.41
CA ALA A 109 0.17 -1.63 -8.84
C ALA A 109 0.32 -1.72 -10.37
N LEU A 110 -0.64 -1.19 -11.13
CA LEU A 110 -0.57 -1.11 -12.60
C LEU A 110 0.63 -0.27 -13.06
N HIS A 111 0.88 0.88 -12.43
CA HIS A 111 2.07 1.69 -12.69
C HIS A 111 3.36 0.93 -12.42
N ARG A 112 3.44 0.26 -11.27
CA ARG A 112 4.59 -0.59 -10.90
C ARG A 112 4.80 -1.76 -11.87
N ALA A 113 3.74 -2.23 -12.53
CA ALA A 113 3.79 -3.22 -13.61
C ALA A 113 4.05 -2.62 -15.02
N GLY A 114 4.22 -1.30 -15.15
CA GLY A 114 4.45 -0.60 -16.42
C GLY A 114 3.19 -0.46 -17.29
N GLN A 115 2.00 -0.53 -16.69
CA GLN A 115 0.70 -0.42 -17.34
C GLN A 115 0.08 0.98 -17.13
N ASP A 116 0.87 2.03 -17.35
CA ASP A 116 0.56 3.41 -16.94
C ASP A 116 -0.73 3.98 -17.52
N GLN A 117 -1.06 3.59 -18.75
CA GLN A 117 -2.27 4.07 -19.41
C GLN A 117 -3.54 3.63 -18.65
N GLU A 118 -3.56 2.40 -18.15
CA GLU A 118 -4.68 1.89 -17.35
C GLU A 118 -4.56 2.34 -15.89
N ALA A 119 -3.32 2.44 -15.37
CA ALA A 119 -3.06 2.99 -14.05
C ALA A 119 -3.72 4.36 -13.86
N LEU A 120 -3.67 5.22 -14.88
CA LEU A 120 -4.25 6.56 -14.82
C LEU A 120 -5.76 6.54 -14.60
N GLU A 121 -6.48 5.56 -15.17
CA GLU A 121 -7.94 5.45 -15.00
C GLU A 121 -8.30 5.21 -13.53
N PHE A 122 -7.58 4.31 -12.87
CA PHE A 122 -7.78 3.99 -11.47
C PHE A 122 -7.27 5.08 -10.53
N ALA A 123 -6.11 5.69 -10.82
CA ALA A 123 -5.58 6.81 -10.04
C ALA A 123 -6.50 8.04 -10.10
N THR A 124 -7.12 8.29 -11.27
CA THR A 124 -8.14 9.34 -11.44
C THR A 124 -9.40 9.00 -10.64
N THR A 125 -9.88 7.76 -10.70
CA THR A 125 -11.03 7.30 -9.90
C THR A 125 -10.79 7.50 -8.39
N ALA A 126 -9.56 7.27 -7.93
CA ALA A 126 -9.18 7.43 -6.52
C ALA A 126 -9.13 8.89 -6.03
N THR A 127 -8.89 9.85 -6.93
CA THR A 127 -8.66 11.28 -6.58
C THR A 127 -9.78 12.22 -7.02
N GLU A 128 -10.66 11.81 -7.93
CA GLU A 128 -11.77 12.65 -8.39
C GLU A 128 -13.02 12.53 -7.50
N GLU A 129 -13.42 13.64 -6.87
CA GLU A 129 -14.61 13.74 -6.01
C GLU A 129 -15.89 13.24 -6.71
N ALA A 130 -16.03 13.51 -8.00
CA ALA A 130 -17.20 13.13 -8.81
C ALA A 130 -17.33 11.61 -9.00
N GLN A 131 -16.23 10.86 -8.87
CA GLN A 131 -16.19 9.40 -9.02
C GLN A 131 -16.09 8.66 -7.68
N GLY A 132 -16.27 9.37 -6.56
CA GLY A 132 -16.16 8.82 -5.21
C GLY A 132 -14.78 9.00 -4.58
N GLY A 133 -13.83 9.65 -5.25
CA GLY A 133 -12.52 10.09 -4.73
C GLY A 133 -12.63 11.35 -3.86
N GLY A 134 -13.58 11.38 -2.92
CA GLY A 134 -13.81 12.53 -2.03
C GLY A 134 -12.75 12.75 -0.95
N VAL A 135 -11.75 11.87 -0.85
CA VAL A 135 -10.69 11.95 0.16
C VAL A 135 -9.47 12.58 -0.51
N ARG A 136 -9.16 13.81 -0.11
CA ARG A 136 -7.86 14.43 -0.40
C ARG A 136 -6.78 13.73 0.42
N ASP A 137 -6.27 12.63 -0.11
CA ASP A 137 -5.11 11.93 0.43
C ASP A 137 -3.87 12.32 -0.38
N ALA A 138 -2.86 12.87 0.31
CA ALA A 138 -1.62 13.30 -0.33
C ALA A 138 -0.88 12.14 -1.00
N LEU A 139 -1.04 10.91 -0.49
CA LEU A 139 -0.44 9.72 -1.09
C LEU A 139 -1.10 9.41 -2.45
N TYR A 140 -2.43 9.52 -2.54
CA TYR A 140 -3.15 9.19 -3.77
C TYR A 140 -2.85 10.22 -4.87
N GLU A 141 -2.78 11.51 -4.50
CA GLU A 141 -2.35 12.56 -5.42
C GLU A 141 -0.89 12.37 -5.87
N PHE A 142 -0.02 11.92 -4.98
CA PHE A 142 1.36 11.58 -5.33
C PHE A 142 1.42 10.41 -6.32
N HIS A 143 0.70 9.31 -6.06
CA HIS A 143 0.64 8.16 -6.97
C HIS A 143 0.12 8.60 -8.35
N ARG A 144 -0.98 9.35 -8.39
CA ARG A 144 -1.50 9.88 -9.65
C ARG A 144 -0.47 10.74 -10.39
N GLY A 145 0.18 11.67 -9.70
CA GLY A 145 1.22 12.51 -10.29
C GLY A 145 2.41 11.71 -10.84
N ALA A 146 2.78 10.60 -10.19
CA ALA A 146 3.81 9.69 -10.69
C ALA A 146 3.38 9.00 -12.00
N VAL A 147 2.14 8.52 -12.08
CA VAL A 147 1.58 7.94 -13.32
C VAL A 147 1.52 8.97 -14.45
N GLU A 148 1.05 10.17 -14.14
CA GLU A 148 0.99 11.27 -15.11
C GLU A 148 2.38 11.64 -15.64
N ALA A 149 3.39 11.67 -14.76
CA ALA A 149 4.77 11.94 -15.14
C ALA A 149 5.33 10.87 -16.10
N GLU A 150 5.06 9.59 -15.86
CA GLU A 150 5.49 8.49 -16.74
C GLU A 150 4.86 8.59 -18.13
N LEU A 151 3.61 9.06 -18.19
CA LEU A 151 2.90 9.33 -19.45
C LEU A 151 3.28 10.67 -20.11
N GLY A 152 4.20 11.45 -19.51
CA GLY A 152 4.60 12.77 -20.01
C GLY A 152 3.50 13.83 -19.89
N LEU A 153 2.51 13.60 -19.04
CA LEU A 153 1.46 14.56 -18.72
C LEU A 153 1.98 15.52 -17.64
N SER A 154 1.64 16.80 -17.79
CA SER A 154 1.76 17.72 -16.67
C SER A 154 0.53 17.50 -15.80
N GLY A 155 0.71 17.08 -14.55
CA GLY A 155 -0.40 16.86 -13.62
C GLY A 155 -1.28 18.10 -13.43
N PRO A 156 -2.45 17.93 -12.78
CA PRO A 156 -3.47 18.99 -12.67
C PRO A 156 -2.99 20.27 -11.95
#